data_AF-K7L1E4-F1
#
_entry.id   AF-K7L1E4-F1
#
_cell.length_a   1.000
_cell.length_b   1.000
_cell.length_c   1.000
_cell.angle_alpha   90.00
_cell.angle_beta   90.00
_cell.angle_gamma   90.00
#
_symmetry.space_group_name_H-M   'P 1'
#
loop_
_entity.id
_entity.type
_entity.pdbx_description
1 polymer ?
#
loop_
_entity_poly.entity_id
_entity_poly.type
_entity_poly.pdbx_seq_one_letter_code
_entity_poly.pdbx_strand_id
1 'polypeptide(L)'
;MCWVQPANEGSYDFAFIDADKENYVNYHEKLIKLVKIGGLLVYDNTLWGGRVSWPEDKVPPHFRPGRDAAIEFNKTITNDSRVEFALTSVGDGLNICRRIA
;
A
#
# COMPACT_ATOMS: atom_id res chain seq x y z
N MET A 1 -17.50 9.60 5.65
CA MET A 1 -16.59 8.59 6.23
C MET A 1 -17.25 7.23 6.10
N CYS A 2 -16.82 6.36 5.18
CA CYS A 2 -17.35 4.99 5.09
C CYS A 2 -16.69 4.11 6.16
N TRP A 3 -17.48 3.54 7.05
CA TRP A 3 -17.04 2.58 8.06
C TRP A 3 -16.93 1.17 7.45
N VAL A 4 -16.02 0.36 7.97
CA VAL A 4 -16.03 -1.08 7.72
C VAL A 4 -17.29 -1.66 8.37
N GLN A 5 -18.09 -2.38 7.59
CA GLN A 5 -19.24 -3.11 8.14
C GLN A 5 -18.72 -4.32 8.92
N PRO A 6 -19.09 -4.51 10.21
CA PRO A 6 -18.56 -5.61 11.02
C PRO A 6 -18.77 -7.00 10.40
N ALA A 7 -19.87 -7.19 9.66
CA ALA A 7 -20.17 -8.44 8.96
C ALA A 7 -19.16 -8.81 7.86
N ASN A 8 -18.37 -7.83 7.39
CA ASN A 8 -17.35 -8.03 6.35
C ASN A 8 -15.92 -8.08 6.91
N GLU A 9 -15.74 -8.04 8.23
CA GLU A 9 -14.41 -8.20 8.81
C GLU A 9 -13.89 -9.61 8.55
N GLY A 10 -12.68 -9.69 8.00
CA GLY A 10 -12.04 -10.95 7.61
C GLY A 10 -12.78 -11.74 6.52
N SER A 11 -13.70 -11.14 5.77
CA SER A 11 -14.47 -11.85 4.74
C SER A 11 -13.79 -11.94 3.37
N TYR A 12 -12.67 -11.25 3.18
CA TYR A 12 -11.94 -11.22 1.91
C TYR A 12 -10.61 -11.99 1.99
N ASP A 13 -10.30 -12.77 0.96
CA ASP A 13 -9.03 -13.52 0.86
C ASP A 13 -7.87 -12.67 0.33
N PHE A 14 -8.18 -11.74 -0.57
CA PHE A 14 -7.20 -10.98 -1.34
C PHE A 14 -7.75 -9.58 -1.67
N ALA A 15 -6.90 -8.56 -1.62
CA ALA A 15 -7.18 -7.21 -2.09
C ALA A 15 -6.03 -6.70 -2.97
N PHE A 16 -6.35 -6.18 -4.15
CA PHE A 16 -5.42 -5.45 -5.01
C PHE A 16 -5.79 -3.96 -5.00
N ILE A 17 -4.81 -3.12 -4.71
CA ILE A 17 -4.97 -1.68 -4.54
C ILE A 17 -4.14 -0.97 -5.61
N ASP A 18 -4.84 -0.51 -6.65
CA ASP A 18 -4.30 0.37 -7.67
C ASP A 18 -5.23 1.57 -7.85
N ALA A 19 -5.03 2.58 -7.01
CA ALA A 19 -5.88 3.77 -6.95
C ALA A 19 -5.01 5.04 -6.75
N ASP A 20 -5.60 6.08 -6.16
CA ASP A 20 -4.88 7.30 -5.78
C ASP A 20 -3.92 7.03 -4.60
N LYS A 21 -2.63 7.26 -4.84
CA LYS A 21 -1.55 6.86 -3.93
C LYS A 21 -1.60 7.58 -2.57
N GLU A 22 -2.09 8.82 -2.57
CA GLU A 22 -2.27 9.66 -1.37
C GLU A 22 -3.20 9.03 -0.33
N ASN A 23 -4.11 8.14 -0.72
CA ASN A 23 -5.00 7.44 0.20
C ASN A 23 -4.56 6.01 0.56
N TYR A 24 -3.39 5.54 0.11
CA TYR A 24 -2.98 4.16 0.34
C TYR A 24 -2.91 3.78 1.83
N VAL A 25 -2.44 4.68 2.70
CA VAL A 25 -2.46 4.47 4.15
C VAL A 25 -3.89 4.34 4.68
N ASN A 26 -4.80 5.22 4.22
CA ASN A 26 -6.21 5.17 4.60
C ASN A 26 -6.93 3.90 4.11
N TYR A 27 -6.56 3.41 2.92
CA TYR A 27 -7.05 2.14 2.39
C TYR A 27 -6.51 0.97 3.21
N HIS A 28 -5.22 0.99 3.55
CA HIS A 28 -4.58 -0.05 4.36
C HIS A 28 -5.29 -0.25 5.71
N GLU A 29 -5.58 0.83 6.45
CA GLU A 29 -6.26 0.74 7.76
C GLU A 29 -7.68 0.15 7.70
N LYS A 30 -8.35 0.27 6.55
CA LYS A 30 -9.66 -0.35 6.33
C LYS A 30 -9.52 -1.78 5.85
N LEU A 31 -8.66 -2.01 4.87
CA LEU A 31 -8.49 -3.31 4.23
C LEU A 31 -7.88 -4.34 5.16
N ILE A 32 -7.00 -3.94 6.09
CA ILE A 32 -6.43 -4.86 7.08
C ILE A 32 -7.51 -5.49 7.96
N LYS A 33 -8.65 -4.82 8.17
CA LYS A 33 -9.82 -5.37 8.89
C LYS A 33 -10.66 -6.30 8.02
N LEU A 34 -10.77 -6.00 6.74
CA LEU A 34 -11.60 -6.73 5.77
C LEU A 34 -10.94 -8.03 5.27
N VAL A 35 -9.61 -8.03 5.09
CA VAL A 35 -8.86 -9.19 4.62
C VAL A 35 -8.61 -10.15 5.78
N LYS A 36 -8.86 -11.45 5.61
CA LYS A 36 -8.67 -12.46 6.65
C LYS A 36 -7.21 -12.58 7.10
N ILE A 37 -6.97 -13.09 8.31
CA ILE A 37 -5.62 -13.52 8.71
C ILE A 37 -5.12 -14.58 7.71
N GLY A 38 -3.89 -14.41 7.21
CA GLY A 38 -3.31 -15.20 6.12
C GLY A 38 -3.68 -14.73 4.71
N GLY A 39 -4.64 -13.80 4.57
CA GLY A 39 -4.98 -13.17 3.31
C GLY A 39 -3.93 -12.15 2.86
N LEU A 40 -4.05 -11.71 1.60
CA LEU A 40 -3.06 -10.86 0.95
C LEU A 40 -3.62 -9.47 0.62
N LEU A 41 -2.83 -8.44 0.88
CA LEU A 41 -3.03 -7.09 0.37
C LEU A 41 -1.87 -6.77 -0.57
N VAL A 42 -2.17 -6.39 -1.81
CA VAL A 42 -1.17 -6.08 -2.82
C VAL A 42 -1.38 -4.66 -3.33
N TYR A 43 -0.33 -3.84 -3.25
CA TYR A 43 -0.38 -2.42 -3.63
C TYR A 43 0.49 -2.15 -4.85
N ASP A 44 -0.08 -1.48 -5.85
CA ASP A 44 0.59 -1.20 -7.12
C ASP A 44 1.27 0.17 -7.17
N ASN A 45 2.24 0.29 -8.07
CA ASN A 45 3.11 1.43 -8.38
C ASN A 45 3.92 1.97 -7.19
N THR A 46 4.39 1.06 -6.32
CA THR A 46 5.07 1.41 -5.07
C THR A 46 6.52 1.87 -5.26
N LEU A 47 7.08 1.71 -6.46
CA LEU A 47 8.37 2.30 -6.87
C LEU A 47 8.19 3.62 -7.63
N TRP A 48 6.98 3.96 -8.08
CA TRP A 48 6.60 5.23 -8.72
C TRP A 48 7.55 5.68 -9.85
N GLY A 49 7.76 4.78 -10.80
CA GLY A 49 8.69 4.87 -11.92
C GLY A 49 10.15 5.01 -11.49
N GLY A 50 10.50 4.44 -10.33
CA GLY A 50 11.80 4.57 -9.69
C GLY A 50 12.06 5.93 -9.00
N ARG A 51 11.11 6.89 -9.05
CA ARG A 51 11.31 8.25 -8.52
C ARG A 51 11.45 8.28 -7.00
N VAL A 52 11.02 7.23 -6.30
CA VAL A 52 11.24 7.06 -4.86
C VAL A 52 12.72 7.11 -4.47
N SER A 53 13.64 6.79 -5.39
CA SER A 53 15.09 6.85 -5.16
C SER A 53 15.78 8.09 -5.75
N TRP A 54 15.04 8.95 -6.46
CA TRP A 54 15.63 10.12 -7.11
C TRP A 54 15.89 11.26 -6.11
N PRO A 55 16.97 12.05 -6.31
CA PRO A 55 17.15 13.33 -5.64
C PRO A 55 15.98 14.28 -5.91
N GLU A 56 15.58 15.07 -4.90
CA GLU A 56 14.40 15.94 -4.95
C GLU A 56 14.43 16.96 -6.11
N ASP A 57 15.60 17.50 -6.43
CA ASP A 57 15.79 18.47 -7.52
C ASP A 57 15.59 17.84 -8.92
N LYS A 58 15.59 16.50 -9.02
CA LYS A 58 15.38 15.76 -10.28
C LYS A 58 13.95 15.29 -10.48
N VAL A 59 13.08 15.39 -9.48
CA VAL A 59 11.68 14.94 -9.59
C VAL A 59 10.83 16.06 -10.21
N PRO A 60 10.20 15.84 -11.38
CA PRO A 60 9.31 16.84 -11.97
C PRO A 60 8.13 17.14 -11.02
N PRO A 61 7.72 18.42 -10.87
CA PRO A 61 6.74 18.82 -9.84
C PRO A 61 5.44 18.00 -9.84
N HIS A 62 4.92 17.62 -11.00
CA HIS A 62 3.68 16.85 -11.12
C HIS A 62 3.78 15.40 -10.62
N PHE A 63 4.98 14.83 -10.48
CA PHE A 63 5.18 13.49 -9.91
C PHE A 63 5.37 13.49 -8.39
N ARG A 64 5.65 14.67 -7.79
CA ARG A 64 6.04 14.77 -6.37
C ARG A 64 4.95 14.28 -5.41
N PRO A 65 3.66 14.68 -5.55
CA PRO A 65 2.64 14.23 -4.59
C PRO A 65 2.51 12.70 -4.53
N GLY A 66 2.46 12.04 -5.70
CA GLY A 66 2.42 10.58 -5.78
C GLY A 66 3.72 9.91 -5.29
N ARG A 67 4.88 10.52 -5.53
CA ARG A 67 6.17 10.04 -5.02
C ARG A 67 6.20 10.09 -3.50
N ASP A 68 5.82 11.22 -2.92
CA ASP A 68 5.89 11.45 -1.48
C ASP A 68 4.91 10.52 -0.76
N ALA A 69 3.70 10.34 -1.31
CA ALA A 69 2.73 9.35 -0.86
C ALA A 69 3.26 7.92 -0.94
N ALA A 70 3.94 7.53 -2.03
CA ALA A 70 4.55 6.21 -2.16
C ALA A 70 5.67 5.99 -1.13
N ILE A 71 6.53 7.00 -0.89
CA ILE A 71 7.59 6.94 0.14
C ILE A 71 6.98 6.80 1.54
N GLU A 72 5.97 7.59 1.87
CA GLU A 72 5.26 7.52 3.16
C GLU A 72 4.59 6.16 3.35
N PHE A 73 3.89 5.68 2.32
CA PHE A 73 3.22 4.39 2.35
C PHE A 73 4.21 3.24 2.53
N ASN A 74 5.31 3.22 1.77
CA ASN A 74 6.36 2.20 1.88
C ASN A 74 6.98 2.17 3.28
N LYS A 75 7.21 3.34 3.90
CA LYS A 75 7.66 3.43 5.30
C LYS A 75 6.62 2.88 6.27
N THR A 76 5.35 3.20 6.06
CA THR A 76 4.24 2.78 6.94
C THR A 76 4.14 1.26 6.97
N ILE A 77 4.00 0.61 5.82
CA ILE A 77 3.81 -0.85 5.74
C ILE A 77 5.06 -1.64 6.16
N THR A 78 6.27 -1.11 5.93
CA THR A 78 7.51 -1.78 6.37
C THR A 78 7.59 -1.83 7.89
N ASN A 79 6.93 -0.91 8.59
CA ASN A 79 6.88 -0.84 10.06
C ASN A 79 5.58 -1.40 10.65
N ASP A 80 4.68 -1.96 9.83
CA ASP A 80 3.40 -2.47 10.32
C ASP A 80 3.51 -3.93 10.79
N SER A 81 3.44 -4.14 12.10
CA SER A 81 3.54 -5.46 12.71
C SER A 81 2.34 -6.38 12.44
N ARG A 82 1.26 -5.91 11.81
CA ARG A 82 0.08 -6.72 11.45
C ARG A 82 0.28 -7.50 10.15
N VAL A 83 1.36 -7.23 9.41
CA VAL A 83 1.64 -7.88 8.13
C VAL A 83 3.07 -8.40 8.05
N GLU A 84 3.26 -9.48 7.30
CA GLU A 84 4.55 -9.79 6.68
C GLU A 84 4.62 -9.08 5.32
N PHE A 85 5.79 -8.56 4.99
CA PHE A 85 5.97 -7.65 3.86
C PHE A 85 7.01 -8.17 2.87
N ALA A 86 6.72 -8.03 1.58
CA ALA A 86 7.68 -8.17 0.50
C ALA A 86 7.45 -7.10 -0.57
N LEU A 87 8.52 -6.46 -1.05
CA LEU A 87 8.51 -5.58 -2.22
C LEU A 87 9.09 -6.33 -3.42
N THR A 88 8.40 -6.27 -4.56
CA THR A 88 8.88 -6.84 -5.82
C THR A 88 9.09 -5.76 -6.87
N SER A 89 10.00 -6.00 -7.82
CA SER A 89 10.24 -5.13 -8.99
C SER A 89 9.37 -5.50 -10.20
N VAL A 90 8.21 -6.13 -9.98
CA VAL A 90 7.25 -6.42 -11.04
C VAL A 90 6.46 -5.14 -11.35
N GLY A 91 6.30 -4.82 -12.64
CA GLY A 91 5.60 -3.62 -13.07
C GLY A 91 6.29 -2.36 -12.54
N ASP A 92 5.52 -1.48 -11.90
CA ASP A 92 6.03 -0.27 -11.25
C ASP A 92 6.23 -0.45 -9.73
N GLY A 93 6.48 -1.69 -9.31
CA GLY A 93 6.67 -2.07 -7.92
C GLY A 93 5.39 -2.55 -7.25
N LEU A 94 5.39 -3.81 -6.81
CA LEU A 94 4.30 -4.37 -6.00
C LEU A 94 4.76 -4.60 -4.58
N ASN A 95 4.08 -3.96 -3.62
CA ASN A 95 4.16 -4.34 -2.22
C ASN A 95 3.14 -5.44 -1.94
N ILE A 96 3.61 -6.59 -1.48
CA ILE A 96 2.82 -7.76 -1.12
C ILE A 96 2.84 -7.86 0.40
N CYS A 97 1.68 -7.72 1.02
CA CYS A 97 1.49 -7.82 2.46
C CYS A 97 0.62 -9.03 2.79
N ARG A 98 1.13 -9.96 3.60
CA ARG A 98 0.34 -11.06 4.16
C ARG A 98 -0.11 -10.70 5.56
N ARG A 99 -1.41 -10.66 5.84
CA ARG A 99 -1.94 -10.35 7.17
C ARG A 99 -1.58 -11.46 8.17
N ILE A 100 -1.06 -11.09 9.34
CA ILE A 100 -0.67 -12.01 10.42
C ILE A 100 -1.35 -11.76 11.77
N ALA A 101 -1.99 -10.60 11.95
CA ALA A 101 -2.80 -10.23 13.12
C ALA A 101 -4.02 -9.40 12.70
#